data_AF-A0A937VRQ2-F1
#
_entry.id   AF-A0A937VRQ2-F1
#
_cell.length_a   1.000
_cell.length_b   1.000
_cell.length_c   1.000
_cell.angle_alpha   90.00
_cell.angle_beta   90.00
_cell.angle_gamma   90.00
#
_symmetry.space_group_name_H-M   'P 1'
#
loop_
_entity.id
_entity.type
_entity.pdbx_description
1 polymer ?
#
loop_
_entity_poly.entity_id
_entity_poly.type
_entity_poly.pdbx_seq_one_letter_code
_entity_poly.pdbx_strand_id
1 'polypeptide(L)'
;MKQIRLWFSALMAGMLLLGSLMACTQPASRPASEDQFLRKHGEMKVYIGKARTAVVNLESFSWGELSDIGIESPPSGLCVLGACVITKGKAVNDDTNMWTPLVDMMPRAESAKPLKIYCDKCLEMAVKIRTQRPNTDNVTPAAAAENPEVAQWQEQCHQLESTLMGAETLALKYVHTAEETFKELNESFEKSDDKVRRQYQPKLQSKSNEYKDLLDEVIRNLQYARSNLAQIAGWEDYAVGIGADQSV
;
A
#
# COMPACT_ATOMS: atom_id res chain seq x y z
N MET A 1 33.75 -32.95 -71.91
CA MET A 1 33.38 -31.92 -70.90
C MET A 1 31.88 -31.57 -70.95
N LYS A 2 30.96 -32.49 -70.64
CA LYS A 2 29.51 -32.20 -70.54
C LYS A 2 28.76 -33.02 -69.47
N GLN A 3 29.45 -33.70 -68.55
CA GLN A 3 28.82 -34.62 -67.59
C GLN A 3 29.14 -34.35 -66.11
N ILE A 4 29.74 -33.21 -65.76
CA ILE A 4 30.08 -32.88 -64.36
C ILE A 4 29.17 -31.78 -63.78
N ARG A 5 28.38 -31.09 -64.62
CA ARG A 5 27.51 -29.98 -64.17
C ARG A 5 26.11 -30.36 -63.68
N LEU A 6 25.70 -31.63 -63.80
CA LEU A 6 24.35 -32.07 -63.43
C LEU A 6 24.21 -32.54 -61.97
N TRP A 7 25.31 -32.89 -61.30
CA TRP A 7 25.26 -33.42 -59.94
C TRP A 7 25.21 -32.35 -58.84
N PHE A 8 25.70 -31.13 -59.11
CA PHE A 8 25.67 -30.05 -58.11
C PHE A 8 24.28 -29.41 -57.95
N SER A 9 23.43 -29.46 -58.97
CA SER A 9 22.10 -28.83 -58.92
C SER A 9 21.08 -29.68 -58.14
N ALA A 10 21.24 -30.99 -58.10
CA ALA A 10 20.33 -31.90 -57.38
C ALA A 10 20.58 -31.89 -55.86
N LEU A 11 21.83 -31.68 -55.42
CA LEU A 11 22.20 -31.67 -54.01
C LEU A 11 21.73 -30.41 -53.26
N MET A 12 21.68 -29.25 -53.94
CA MET A 12 21.17 -28.00 -53.36
C MET A 12 19.64 -27.95 -53.23
N ALA A 13 18.91 -28.68 -54.09
CA ALA A 13 17.44 -28.78 -53.99
C ALA A 13 17.01 -29.66 -52.81
N GLY A 14 17.80 -30.68 -52.44
CA GLY A 14 17.52 -31.56 -51.30
C GLY A 14 17.68 -30.86 -49.93
N MET A 15 18.66 -29.96 -49.79
CA MET A 15 18.87 -29.21 -48.53
C MET A 15 17.81 -28.12 -48.28
N LEU A 16 17.16 -27.60 -49.33
CA LEU A 16 16.07 -26.64 -49.17
C LEU A 16 14.73 -27.29 -48.79
N LEU A 17 14.58 -28.61 -48.97
CA LEU A 17 13.35 -29.33 -48.60
C LEU A 17 13.41 -29.95 -47.20
N LEU A 18 14.60 -30.21 -46.65
CA LEU A 18 14.77 -30.71 -45.28
C LEU A 18 14.81 -29.60 -44.21
N GLY A 19 14.98 -28.34 -44.60
CA GLY A 19 14.89 -27.18 -43.69
C GLY A 19 13.45 -26.79 -43.33
N SER A 20 12.44 -27.30 -44.05
CA SER A 20 11.04 -26.88 -43.93
C SER A 20 10.25 -27.64 -42.84
N LEU A 21 10.87 -28.58 -42.12
CA LEU A 21 10.23 -29.35 -41.04
C LEU A 21 10.60 -28.87 -39.63
N MET A 22 11.38 -27.79 -39.51
CA MET A 22 11.45 -27.00 -38.28
C MET A 22 10.81 -25.64 -38.50
N ALA A 23 9.57 -25.64 -39.01
CA ALA A 23 8.66 -24.57 -38.64
C ALA A 23 8.48 -24.70 -37.13
N CYS A 24 9.23 -23.90 -36.38
CA CYS A 24 8.96 -23.63 -34.98
C CYS A 24 7.45 -23.43 -34.87
N THR A 25 6.76 -24.34 -34.19
CA THR A 25 5.51 -24.01 -33.53
C THR A 25 5.87 -22.90 -32.56
N GLN A 26 5.81 -21.65 -33.02
CA GLN A 26 5.70 -20.52 -32.14
C GLN A 26 4.55 -20.89 -31.20
N PRO A 27 4.78 -20.94 -29.87
CA PRO A 27 3.67 -21.06 -28.96
C PRO A 27 2.69 -19.96 -29.37
N ALA A 28 1.43 -20.33 -29.61
CA ALA A 28 0.37 -19.38 -29.94
C ALA A 28 0.55 -18.18 -29.01
N SER A 29 1.01 -17.07 -29.59
CA SER A 29 1.33 -15.87 -28.82
C SER A 29 0.05 -15.53 -28.08
N ARG A 30 0.11 -15.55 -26.73
CA ARG A 30 -1.02 -15.08 -25.92
C ARG A 30 -1.46 -13.74 -26.48
N PRO A 31 -2.78 -13.50 -26.62
CA PRO A 31 -3.24 -12.20 -27.07
C PRO A 31 -2.66 -11.15 -26.14
N ALA A 32 -2.13 -10.06 -26.70
CA ALA A 32 -1.43 -9.03 -25.94
C ALA A 32 -2.28 -8.45 -24.77
N SER A 33 -3.60 -8.56 -24.87
CA SER A 33 -4.59 -8.25 -23.82
C SER A 33 -4.45 -9.12 -22.57
N GLU A 34 -4.22 -10.43 -22.73
CA GLU A 34 -4.10 -11.37 -21.61
C GLU A 34 -2.79 -11.17 -20.85
N ASP A 35 -1.68 -10.95 -21.56
CA ASP A 35 -0.38 -10.68 -20.94
C ASP A 35 -0.38 -9.33 -20.19
N GLN A 36 -1.04 -8.30 -20.75
CA GLN A 36 -1.21 -7.03 -20.06
C GLN A 36 -2.07 -7.18 -18.80
N PHE A 37 -3.20 -7.90 -18.88
CA PHE A 37 -4.05 -8.20 -17.74
C PHE A 37 -3.27 -8.92 -16.63
N LEU A 38 -2.57 -10.01 -16.97
CA LEU A 38 -1.83 -10.82 -15.98
C LEU A 38 -0.73 -10.01 -15.31
N ARG A 39 -0.01 -9.18 -16.08
CA ARG A 39 1.00 -8.26 -15.52
C ARG A 39 0.38 -7.29 -14.54
N LYS A 40 -0.68 -6.58 -14.96
CA LYS A 40 -1.34 -5.56 -14.13
C LYS A 40 -1.97 -6.15 -12.88
N HIS A 41 -2.57 -7.32 -12.99
CA HIS A 41 -3.08 -8.09 -11.85
C HIS A 41 -1.97 -8.46 -10.88
N GLY A 42 -0.83 -8.95 -11.40
CA GLY A 42 0.35 -9.26 -10.61
C GLY A 42 0.87 -8.04 -9.85
N GLU A 43 1.04 -6.91 -10.53
CA GLU A 43 1.44 -5.62 -9.95
C GLU A 43 0.48 -5.18 -8.85
N MET A 44 -0.82 -5.13 -9.13
CA MET A 44 -1.86 -4.78 -8.16
C MET A 44 -1.75 -5.64 -6.89
N LYS A 45 -1.67 -6.97 -7.04
CA LYS A 45 -1.56 -7.89 -5.90
C LYS A 45 -0.27 -7.66 -5.11
N VAL A 46 0.85 -7.39 -5.78
CA VAL A 46 2.13 -7.07 -5.12
C VAL A 46 2.00 -5.80 -4.29
N TYR A 47 1.39 -4.74 -4.82
CA TYR A 47 1.18 -3.50 -4.09
C TYR A 47 0.28 -3.69 -2.87
N ILE A 48 -0.85 -4.41 -3.00
CA ILE A 48 -1.69 -4.76 -1.83
C ILE A 48 -0.87 -5.55 -0.79
N GLY A 49 -0.02 -6.49 -1.23
CA GLY A 49 0.86 -7.26 -0.35
C GLY A 49 1.90 -6.41 0.37
N LYS A 50 2.46 -5.38 -0.29
CA LYS A 50 3.37 -4.42 0.35
C LYS A 50 2.64 -3.56 1.38
N ALA A 51 1.46 -3.02 1.05
CA ALA A 51 0.62 -2.30 2.01
C ALA A 51 0.34 -3.15 3.25
N ARG A 52 -0.09 -4.40 3.05
CA ARG A 52 -0.29 -5.36 4.14
C ARG A 52 0.95 -5.57 5.00
N THR A 53 2.14 -5.64 4.38
CA THR A 53 3.41 -5.84 5.10
C THR A 53 3.73 -4.64 5.98
N ALA A 54 3.58 -3.42 5.46
CA ALA A 54 3.70 -2.19 6.25
C ALA A 54 2.68 -2.15 7.41
N VAL A 55 1.44 -2.60 7.19
CA VAL A 55 0.44 -2.73 8.27
C VAL A 55 0.85 -3.74 9.34
N VAL A 56 1.45 -4.88 8.96
CA VAL A 56 1.98 -5.84 9.95
C VAL A 56 3.10 -5.20 10.78
N ASN A 57 3.95 -4.40 10.15
CA ASN A 57 4.98 -3.65 10.86
C ASN A 57 4.35 -2.62 11.82
N LEU A 58 3.28 -1.91 11.41
CA LEU A 58 2.50 -1.02 12.29
C LEU A 58 1.87 -1.78 13.48
N GLU A 59 1.34 -2.98 13.27
CA GLU A 59 0.79 -3.82 14.33
C GLU A 59 1.85 -4.29 15.34
N SER A 60 3.11 -4.36 14.93
CA SER A 60 4.25 -4.65 15.80
C SER A 60 4.99 -3.40 16.30
N PHE A 61 4.54 -2.21 15.91
CA PHE A 61 5.23 -0.96 16.22
C PHE A 61 5.20 -0.69 17.71
N SER A 62 6.34 -0.30 18.28
CA SER A 62 6.48 -0.08 19.72
C SER A 62 7.05 1.28 20.03
N TRP A 63 6.45 1.92 21.03
CA TRP A 63 6.91 3.16 21.65
C TRP A 63 7.77 2.91 22.90
N GLY A 64 8.26 1.68 23.10
CA GLY A 64 8.93 1.26 24.33
C GLY A 64 10.13 2.11 24.75
N GLU A 65 10.80 2.78 23.79
CA GLU A 65 11.91 3.70 24.07
C GLU A 65 11.51 4.97 24.83
N LEU A 66 10.22 5.25 24.89
CA LEU A 66 9.59 6.39 25.58
C LEU A 66 8.80 5.93 26.82
N SER A 67 8.93 4.66 27.23
CA SER A 67 8.14 4.07 28.33
C SER A 67 8.48 4.62 29.72
N ASP A 68 9.64 5.26 29.88
CA ASP A 68 10.10 5.80 31.16
C ASP A 68 9.76 7.29 31.36
N ILE A 69 9.08 7.89 30.38
CA ILE A 69 8.63 9.28 30.42
C ILE A 69 7.12 9.39 30.25
N GLY A 70 6.55 10.47 30.77
CA GLY A 70 5.12 10.73 30.73
C GLY A 70 4.81 12.22 30.83
N ILE A 71 3.58 12.58 30.47
CA ILE A 71 3.07 13.93 30.67
C ILE A 71 2.56 14.06 32.09
N GLU A 72 3.05 15.09 32.77
CA GLU A 72 2.49 15.58 34.02
C GLU A 72 1.46 16.66 33.70
N SER A 73 0.21 16.41 34.10
CA SER A 73 -0.93 17.31 33.90
C SER A 73 -1.50 17.79 35.24
N PRO A 74 -1.87 19.07 35.36
CA PRO A 74 -2.56 19.57 36.55
C PRO A 74 -3.94 18.91 36.71
N PRO A 75 -4.52 18.92 37.93
CA PRO A 75 -5.82 18.31 38.18
C PRO A 75 -6.96 18.94 37.36
N SER A 76 -7.94 18.11 37.03
CA SER A 76 -9.11 18.45 36.22
C SER A 76 -9.83 19.69 36.76
N GLY A 77 -9.99 20.74 35.93
CA GLY A 77 -10.65 22.00 36.31
C GLY A 77 -9.72 23.22 36.40
N LEU A 78 -8.40 23.01 36.36
CA LEU A 78 -7.37 24.07 36.30
C LEU A 78 -6.64 24.12 34.95
N CYS A 79 -7.18 23.44 33.93
CA CYS A 79 -6.50 23.16 32.66
C CYS A 79 -6.28 24.43 31.83
N VAL A 80 -5.19 25.14 32.09
CA VAL A 80 -4.57 25.98 31.08
C VAL A 80 -3.75 25.03 30.23
N LEU A 81 -4.18 24.81 28.97
CA LEU A 81 -3.54 23.99 27.93
C LEU A 81 -2.01 24.26 27.74
N GLY A 82 -1.46 25.25 28.44
CA GLY A 82 -0.05 25.62 28.43
C GLY A 82 0.85 24.91 29.46
N ALA A 83 0.33 24.24 30.49
CA ALA A 83 1.13 23.83 31.66
C ALA A 83 1.68 22.39 31.65
N CYS A 84 1.34 21.57 30.64
CA CYS A 84 1.80 20.18 30.59
C CYS A 84 3.31 20.10 30.30
N VAL A 85 4.03 19.31 31.09
CA VAL A 85 5.47 19.04 30.93
C VAL A 85 5.73 17.54 30.88
N ILE A 86 6.78 17.14 30.16
CA ILE A 86 7.20 15.74 30.08
C ILE A 86 8.29 15.50 31.12
N THR A 87 8.03 14.54 32.00
CA THR A 87 8.91 14.19 33.13
C THR A 87 9.21 12.69 33.15
N LYS A 88 10.29 12.31 33.84
CA LYS A 88 10.70 10.91 33.99
C LYS A 88 10.03 10.30 35.22
N GLY A 89 9.16 9.32 35.01
CA GLY A 89 8.36 8.69 36.08
C GLY A 89 7.42 9.67 36.81
N LYS A 90 6.57 9.15 37.72
CA LYS A 90 5.73 10.01 38.57
C LYS A 90 6.64 10.84 39.48
N ALA A 91 6.50 12.17 39.44
CA ALA A 91 7.16 13.04 40.39
C ALA A 91 6.73 12.65 41.82
N VAL A 92 7.70 12.31 42.67
CA VAL A 92 7.45 11.74 44.02
C VAL A 92 6.76 12.74 44.96
N ASN A 93 6.77 14.03 44.63
CA ASN A 93 6.42 15.12 45.55
C ASN A 93 5.11 15.86 45.21
N ASP A 94 4.41 15.49 44.14
CA ASP A 94 3.19 16.21 43.71
C ASP A 94 2.01 15.23 43.56
N ASP A 95 1.28 15.01 44.65
CA ASP A 95 0.10 14.14 44.68
C ASP A 95 -1.13 14.74 43.97
N THR A 96 -1.04 16.01 43.57
CA THR A 96 -2.13 16.72 42.88
C THR A 96 -2.07 16.59 41.36
N ASN A 97 -0.88 16.38 40.78
CA ASN A 97 -0.72 16.22 39.34
C ASN A 97 -0.92 14.77 38.89
N MET A 98 -1.56 14.61 37.74
CA MET A 98 -1.73 13.31 37.10
C MET A 98 -0.55 13.05 36.16
N TRP A 99 0.17 11.96 36.40
CA TRP A 99 1.22 11.51 35.50
C TRP A 99 0.68 10.43 34.56
N THR A 100 0.74 10.68 33.26
CA THR A 100 0.30 9.75 32.20
C THR A 100 1.50 9.30 31.38
N PRO A 101 1.80 7.99 31.29
CA PRO A 101 2.87 7.49 30.43
C PRO A 101 2.72 7.98 28.99
N LEU A 102 3.82 8.38 28.34
CA LEU A 102 3.74 8.83 26.95
C LEU A 102 3.20 7.74 26.03
N VAL A 103 3.61 6.49 26.27
CA VAL A 103 3.18 5.33 25.48
C VAL A 103 1.66 5.15 25.45
N ASP A 104 0.93 5.64 26.45
CA ASP A 104 -0.53 5.57 26.51
C ASP A 104 -1.21 6.63 25.65
N MET A 105 -0.49 7.72 25.34
CA MET A 105 -0.93 8.80 24.46
C MET A 105 -0.56 8.57 22.99
N MET A 106 0.39 7.66 22.73
CA MET A 106 0.83 7.35 21.38
C MET A 106 -0.20 6.50 20.60
N PRO A 107 -0.16 6.53 19.26
CA PRO A 107 -0.93 5.59 18.44
C PRO A 107 -0.62 4.14 18.83
N ARG A 108 -1.66 3.42 19.23
CA ARG A 108 -1.53 2.03 19.70
C ARG A 108 -1.31 1.08 18.53
N ALA A 109 -0.46 0.07 18.70
CA ALA A 109 -0.20 -0.91 17.65
C ALA A 109 -1.49 -1.68 17.24
N GLU A 110 -2.38 -1.94 18.21
CA GLU A 110 -3.65 -2.61 17.96
C GLU A 110 -4.61 -1.80 17.07
N SER A 111 -4.40 -0.49 16.98
CA SER A 111 -5.19 0.37 16.08
C SER A 111 -4.94 0.03 14.61
N ALA A 112 -3.84 -0.65 14.25
CA ALA A 112 -3.57 -1.09 12.88
C ALA A 112 -4.39 -2.33 12.45
N LYS A 113 -5.03 -3.05 13.38
CA LYS A 113 -5.79 -4.28 13.08
C LYS A 113 -6.88 -4.11 12.01
N PRO A 114 -7.71 -3.04 12.02
CA PRO A 114 -8.71 -2.84 10.97
C PRO A 114 -8.06 -2.66 9.59
N LEU A 115 -6.95 -1.92 9.48
CA LEU A 115 -6.21 -1.80 8.21
C LEU A 115 -5.74 -3.15 7.68
N LYS A 116 -5.30 -4.05 8.58
CA LYS A 116 -4.85 -5.39 8.20
C LYS A 116 -6.00 -6.20 7.61
N ILE A 117 -7.16 -6.15 8.26
CA ILE A 117 -8.39 -6.81 7.79
C ILE A 117 -8.78 -6.29 6.40
N TYR A 118 -8.71 -4.97 6.18
CA TYR A 118 -8.95 -4.40 4.86
C TYR A 118 -7.95 -4.92 3.81
N CYS A 119 -6.65 -4.91 4.11
CA CYS A 119 -5.63 -5.41 3.19
C CYS A 119 -5.80 -6.90 2.86
N ASP A 120 -6.12 -7.72 3.87
CA ASP A 120 -6.41 -9.15 3.70
C ASP A 120 -7.62 -9.36 2.78
N LYS A 121 -8.70 -8.59 3.00
CA LYS A 121 -9.90 -8.63 2.15
C LYS A 121 -9.61 -8.19 0.72
N CYS A 122 -8.80 -7.15 0.52
CA CYS A 122 -8.36 -6.72 -0.80
C CYS A 122 -7.58 -7.83 -1.53
N LEU A 123 -6.70 -8.56 -0.84
CA LEU A 123 -5.99 -9.70 -1.44
C LEU A 123 -6.94 -10.82 -1.84
N GLU A 124 -7.92 -11.15 -1.01
CA GLU A 124 -8.94 -12.16 -1.32
C GLU A 124 -9.74 -11.77 -2.57
N MET A 125 -10.22 -10.53 -2.62
CA MET A 125 -10.97 -9.98 -3.77
C MET A 125 -10.12 -9.93 -5.04
N ALA A 126 -8.84 -9.57 -4.93
CA ALA A 126 -7.91 -9.59 -6.06
C ALA A 126 -7.78 -11.00 -6.67
N VAL A 127 -7.79 -12.06 -5.86
CA VAL A 127 -7.80 -13.43 -6.37
C VAL A 127 -9.09 -13.73 -7.13
N LYS A 128 -10.25 -13.33 -6.59
CA LYS A 128 -11.57 -13.54 -7.23
C LYS A 128 -11.63 -12.89 -8.61
N ILE A 129 -11.22 -11.62 -8.73
CA ILE A 129 -11.17 -10.87 -10.00
C ILE A 129 -10.37 -11.62 -11.07
N ARG A 130 -9.27 -12.27 -10.71
CA ARG A 130 -8.50 -13.08 -11.66
C ARG A 130 -9.21 -14.38 -12.03
N THR A 131 -9.70 -15.11 -11.04
CA THR A 131 -10.29 -16.43 -11.26
C THR A 131 -11.64 -16.38 -11.99
N GLN A 132 -12.32 -15.23 -11.92
CA GLN A 132 -13.66 -15.02 -12.47
C GLN A 132 -13.64 -14.01 -13.61
N ARG A 133 -12.46 -13.77 -14.21
CA ARG A 133 -12.36 -12.91 -15.41
C ARG A 133 -13.20 -13.53 -16.54
N PRO A 134 -14.10 -12.76 -17.18
CA PRO A 134 -14.87 -13.21 -18.31
C PRO A 134 -13.99 -13.72 -19.46
N ASN A 135 -14.47 -14.73 -20.20
CA ASN A 135 -13.78 -15.22 -21.40
C ASN A 135 -14.03 -14.31 -22.62
N THR A 136 -13.73 -13.03 -22.47
CA THR A 136 -13.81 -12.00 -23.52
C THR A 136 -12.70 -10.98 -23.32
N ASP A 137 -12.20 -10.42 -24.42
CA ASP A 137 -11.19 -9.36 -24.39
C ASP A 137 -11.81 -7.99 -24.07
N ASN A 138 -13.09 -7.78 -24.38
CA ASN A 138 -13.78 -6.53 -24.07
C ASN A 138 -14.50 -6.64 -22.72
N VAL A 139 -13.84 -6.15 -21.68
CA VAL A 139 -14.36 -6.11 -20.30
C VAL A 139 -14.74 -4.68 -19.86
N THR A 140 -14.89 -3.74 -20.78
CA THR A 140 -15.17 -2.33 -20.46
C THR A 140 -16.54 -2.12 -19.80
N PRO A 141 -16.78 -0.97 -19.12
CA PRO A 141 -18.10 -0.63 -18.61
C PRO A 141 -19.20 -0.60 -19.69
N ALA A 142 -18.87 -0.21 -20.93
CA ALA A 142 -19.80 -0.27 -22.04
C ALA A 142 -20.23 -1.72 -22.36
N ALA A 143 -19.27 -2.65 -22.36
CA ALA A 143 -19.54 -4.07 -22.57
C ALA A 143 -20.38 -4.70 -21.44
N ALA A 144 -20.27 -4.19 -20.21
CA ALA A 144 -21.07 -4.63 -19.08
C ALA A 144 -22.58 -4.37 -19.27
N ALA A 145 -22.96 -3.33 -20.01
CA ALA A 145 -24.38 -3.04 -20.28
C ALA A 145 -25.06 -4.12 -21.13
N GLU A 146 -24.27 -4.84 -21.93
CA GLU A 146 -24.75 -5.84 -22.89
C GLU A 146 -24.40 -7.28 -22.48
N ASN A 147 -23.44 -7.47 -21.57
CA ASN A 147 -22.97 -8.77 -21.13
C ASN A 147 -23.03 -8.93 -19.59
N PRO A 148 -23.93 -9.79 -19.07
CA PRO A 148 -24.08 -10.02 -17.63
C PRO A 148 -22.81 -10.56 -16.93
N GLU A 149 -21.99 -11.35 -17.60
CA GLU A 149 -20.74 -11.89 -17.04
C GLU A 149 -19.72 -10.77 -16.83
N VAL A 150 -19.62 -9.85 -17.81
CA VAL A 150 -18.79 -8.64 -17.71
C VAL A 150 -19.33 -7.70 -16.63
N ALA A 151 -20.65 -7.53 -16.52
CA ALA A 151 -21.26 -6.73 -15.46
C ALA A 151 -20.96 -7.27 -14.06
N GLN A 152 -21.09 -8.58 -13.86
CA GLN A 152 -20.75 -9.21 -12.59
C GLN A 152 -19.28 -9.04 -12.23
N TRP A 153 -18.39 -9.17 -13.20
CA TRP A 153 -16.96 -8.98 -12.99
C TRP A 153 -16.60 -7.51 -12.70
N GLN A 154 -17.23 -6.55 -13.40
CA GLN A 154 -17.09 -5.11 -13.12
C GLN A 154 -17.52 -4.75 -11.70
N GLU A 155 -18.63 -5.33 -11.23
CA GLU A 155 -19.08 -5.14 -9.85
C GLU A 155 -18.02 -5.64 -8.84
N GLN A 156 -17.34 -6.76 -9.11
CA GLN A 156 -16.24 -7.22 -8.27
C GLN A 156 -15.04 -6.27 -8.27
N CYS A 157 -14.72 -5.70 -9.43
CA CYS A 157 -13.72 -4.64 -9.54
C CYS A 157 -14.11 -3.42 -8.69
N HIS A 158 -15.36 -2.95 -8.77
CA HIS A 158 -15.85 -1.85 -7.93
C HIS A 158 -15.81 -2.17 -6.43
N GLN A 159 -16.15 -3.40 -6.04
CA GLN A 159 -16.06 -3.82 -4.64
C GLN A 159 -14.61 -3.83 -4.12
N LEU A 160 -13.66 -4.29 -4.93
CA LEU A 160 -12.23 -4.20 -4.58
C LEU A 160 -11.80 -2.73 -4.50
N GLU A 161 -12.17 -1.89 -5.46
CA GLU A 161 -11.81 -0.47 -5.48
C GLU A 161 -12.34 0.26 -4.23
N SER A 162 -13.62 0.06 -3.90
CA SER A 162 -14.23 0.59 -2.69
C SER A 162 -13.51 0.13 -1.41
N THR A 163 -13.12 -1.15 -1.36
CA THR A 163 -12.37 -1.71 -0.21
C THR A 163 -10.97 -1.11 -0.11
N LEU A 164 -10.27 -0.92 -1.24
CA LEU A 164 -8.97 -0.25 -1.29
C LEU A 164 -9.06 1.21 -0.83
N MET A 165 -10.07 1.94 -1.30
CA MET A 165 -10.30 3.34 -0.92
C MET A 165 -10.69 3.49 0.56
N GLY A 166 -11.46 2.53 1.10
CA GLY A 166 -11.77 2.48 2.53
C GLY A 166 -10.51 2.28 3.38
N ALA A 167 -9.61 1.40 2.95
CA ALA A 167 -8.32 1.18 3.60
C ALA A 167 -7.43 2.44 3.54
N GLU A 168 -7.37 3.09 2.38
CA GLU A 168 -6.59 4.33 2.17
C GLU A 168 -7.10 5.45 3.07
N THR A 169 -8.41 5.67 3.10
CA THR A 169 -9.06 6.69 3.93
C THR A 169 -8.79 6.45 5.42
N LEU A 170 -8.82 5.19 5.85
CA LEU A 170 -8.49 4.82 7.22
C LEU A 170 -7.02 5.10 7.55
N ALA A 171 -6.10 4.79 6.64
CA ALA A 171 -4.67 5.09 6.84
C ALA A 171 -4.42 6.60 6.91
N LEU A 172 -5.05 7.40 6.05
CA LEU A 172 -5.00 8.87 6.10
C LEU A 172 -5.53 9.43 7.42
N LYS A 173 -6.61 8.85 7.96
CA LYS A 173 -7.11 9.22 9.29
C LYS A 173 -6.07 8.96 10.37
N TYR A 174 -5.35 7.83 10.30
CA TYR A 174 -4.28 7.52 11.26
C TYR A 174 -3.09 8.47 11.14
N VAL A 175 -2.74 8.90 9.92
CA VAL A 175 -1.75 9.96 9.71
C VAL A 175 -2.19 11.20 10.47
N HIS A 176 -3.38 11.73 10.16
CA HIS A 176 -3.86 12.97 10.76
C HIS A 176 -3.88 12.93 12.30
N THR A 177 -4.43 11.86 12.89
CA THR A 177 -4.44 11.69 14.36
C THR A 177 -3.03 11.60 14.95
N ALA A 178 -2.10 10.91 14.27
CA ALA A 178 -0.72 10.82 14.73
C ALA A 178 -0.01 12.18 14.64
N GLU A 179 -0.27 12.97 13.60
CA GLU A 179 0.32 14.30 13.43
C GLU A 179 -0.10 15.28 14.52
N GLU A 180 -1.39 15.31 14.87
CA GLU A 180 -1.90 16.10 15.98
C GLU A 180 -1.23 15.70 17.29
N THR A 181 -1.19 14.40 17.57
CA THR A 181 -0.54 13.85 18.78
C THR A 181 0.94 14.23 18.84
N PHE A 182 1.70 14.03 17.76
CA PHE A 182 3.13 14.33 17.74
C PHE A 182 3.42 15.82 17.85
N LYS A 183 2.54 16.68 17.33
CA LYS A 183 2.65 18.13 17.48
C LYS A 183 2.51 18.53 18.96
N GLU A 184 1.45 18.07 19.63
CA GLU A 184 1.20 18.36 21.05
C GLU A 184 2.35 17.88 21.95
N LEU A 185 2.90 16.71 21.64
CA LEU A 185 4.04 16.16 22.38
C LEU A 185 5.33 16.94 22.16
N ASN A 186 5.58 17.42 20.94
CA ASN A 186 6.74 18.28 20.66
C ASN A 186 6.63 19.61 21.42
N GLU A 187 5.45 20.25 21.43
CA GLU A 187 5.20 21.46 22.21
C GLU A 187 5.39 21.23 23.72
N SER A 188 5.02 20.04 24.22
CA SER A 188 5.24 19.66 25.61
C SER A 188 6.74 19.45 25.92
N PHE A 189 7.50 18.87 24.98
CA PHE A 189 8.95 18.72 25.10
C PHE A 189 9.69 20.05 25.20
N GLU A 190 9.23 21.09 24.50
CA GLU A 190 9.85 22.43 24.54
C GLU A 190 9.82 23.04 25.95
N LYS A 191 8.79 22.72 26.74
CA LYS A 191 8.57 23.20 28.12
C LYS A 191 9.22 22.31 29.18
N SER A 192 9.73 21.15 28.78
CA SER A 192 10.26 20.13 29.68
C SER A 192 11.71 20.42 30.06
N ASP A 193 12.20 19.74 31.12
CA ASP A 193 13.59 19.83 31.55
C ASP A 193 14.57 19.57 30.40
N ASP A 194 15.61 20.39 30.30
CA ASP A 194 16.65 20.31 29.26
C ASP A 194 17.26 18.90 29.11
N LYS A 195 17.43 18.19 30.22
CA LYS A 195 17.96 16.83 30.24
C LYS A 195 16.98 15.83 29.61
N VAL A 196 15.70 15.93 29.93
CA VAL A 196 14.64 15.09 29.36
C VAL A 196 14.50 15.39 27.87
N ARG A 197 14.43 16.68 27.50
CA ARG A 197 14.34 17.10 26.11
C ARG A 197 15.49 16.56 25.26
N ARG A 198 16.75 16.77 25.67
CA ARG A 198 17.92 16.28 24.91
C ARG A 198 17.97 14.77 24.77
N GLN A 199 17.47 14.03 25.76
CA GLN A 199 17.55 12.57 25.76
C GLN A 199 16.42 11.90 24.95
N TYR A 200 15.21 12.45 24.98
CA TYR A 200 14.03 11.76 24.46
C TYR A 200 13.36 12.44 23.26
N GLN A 201 13.51 13.76 23.07
CA GLN A 201 12.93 14.44 21.91
C GLN A 201 13.46 13.88 20.57
N PRO A 202 14.78 13.60 20.40
CA PRO A 202 15.27 12.98 19.17
C PRO A 202 14.70 11.57 18.93
N LYS A 203 14.46 10.82 20.01
CA LYS A 203 13.85 9.47 19.93
C LYS A 203 12.39 9.56 19.50
N LEU A 204 11.62 10.50 20.07
CA LEU A 204 10.26 10.77 19.63
C LEU A 204 10.25 11.12 18.13
N GLN A 205 11.06 12.08 17.70
CA GLN A 205 11.12 12.49 16.29
C GLN A 205 11.47 11.31 15.36
N SER A 206 12.48 10.52 15.72
CA SER A 206 12.87 9.35 14.93
C SER A 206 11.74 8.32 14.84
N LYS A 207 11.09 7.99 15.95
CA LYS A 207 10.00 7.00 15.99
C LYS A 207 8.73 7.51 15.33
N SER A 208 8.39 8.78 15.50
CA SER A 208 7.29 9.42 14.79
C SER A 208 7.49 9.38 13.28
N ASN A 209 8.71 9.64 12.79
CA ASN A 209 9.02 9.53 11.36
C ASN A 209 8.89 8.08 10.87
N GLU A 210 9.45 7.10 11.60
CA GLU A 210 9.32 5.67 11.26
C GLU A 210 7.84 5.24 11.18
N TYR A 211 7.01 5.70 12.12
CA TYR A 211 5.57 5.42 12.13
C TYR A 211 4.85 6.07 10.92
N LYS A 212 5.16 7.33 10.61
CA LYS A 212 4.59 8.04 9.45
C LYS A 212 5.01 7.38 8.14
N ASP A 213 6.27 7.01 7.99
CA ASP A 213 6.79 6.35 6.80
C ASP A 213 6.04 5.04 6.50
N LEU A 214 5.73 4.27 7.54
CA LEU A 214 4.91 3.06 7.41
C LEU A 214 3.48 3.38 6.93
N LEU A 215 2.83 4.41 7.47
CA LEU A 215 1.49 4.82 7.02
C LEU A 215 1.50 5.34 5.58
N ASP A 216 2.50 6.13 5.21
CA ASP A 216 2.66 6.62 3.84
C ASP A 216 2.95 5.47 2.87
N GLU A 217 3.70 4.45 3.31
CA GLU A 217 3.90 3.23 2.53
C GLU A 217 2.58 2.49 2.31
N VAL A 218 1.72 2.39 3.33
CA VAL A 218 0.37 1.82 3.18
C VAL A 218 -0.43 2.60 2.13
N ILE A 219 -0.52 3.92 2.28
CA ILE A 219 -1.31 4.80 1.40
C ILE A 219 -0.83 4.69 -0.06
N ARG A 220 0.46 4.91 -0.31
CA ARG A 220 1.02 4.86 -1.67
C ARG A 220 0.80 3.52 -2.35
N ASN A 221 1.02 2.41 -1.63
CA ASN A 221 0.83 1.08 -2.21
C ASN A 221 -0.66 0.81 -2.50
N LEU A 222 -1.60 1.26 -1.66
CA LEU A 222 -3.03 1.15 -1.94
C LEU A 222 -3.44 1.96 -3.17
N GLN A 223 -2.91 3.18 -3.32
CA GLN A 223 -3.12 4.02 -4.50
C GLN A 223 -2.61 3.36 -5.78
N TYR A 224 -1.38 2.80 -5.77
CA TYR A 224 -0.87 2.04 -6.91
C TYR A 224 -1.69 0.78 -7.23
N ALA A 225 -2.22 0.11 -6.21
CA ALA A 225 -3.14 -1.01 -6.44
C ALA A 225 -4.43 -0.54 -7.15
N ARG A 226 -5.01 0.59 -6.71
CA ARG A 226 -6.19 1.20 -7.34
C ARG A 226 -5.91 1.60 -8.79
N SER A 227 -4.76 2.22 -9.08
CA SER A 227 -4.40 2.59 -10.47
C SER A 227 -4.32 1.37 -11.39
N ASN A 228 -3.77 0.25 -10.90
CA ASN A 228 -3.70 -0.97 -11.68
C ASN A 228 -5.08 -1.64 -11.84
N LEU A 229 -5.93 -1.59 -10.81
CA LEU A 229 -7.30 -2.06 -10.88
C LEU A 229 -8.12 -1.29 -11.93
N ALA A 230 -8.01 0.04 -11.95
CA ALA A 230 -8.69 0.86 -12.95
C ALA A 230 -8.26 0.51 -14.38
N GLN A 231 -6.96 0.25 -14.60
CA GLN A 231 -6.45 -0.21 -15.90
C GLN A 231 -6.97 -1.60 -16.27
N ILE A 232 -7.05 -2.53 -15.29
CA ILE A 232 -7.62 -3.86 -15.49
C ILE A 232 -9.09 -3.77 -15.88
N ALA A 233 -9.86 -2.90 -15.21
CA ALA A 233 -11.29 -2.74 -15.40
C ALA A 233 -11.65 -1.81 -16.59
N GLY A 234 -10.67 -1.21 -17.27
CA GLY A 234 -10.92 -0.31 -18.39
C GLY A 234 -11.63 0.98 -17.98
N TRP A 235 -11.36 1.51 -16.78
CA TRP A 235 -11.89 2.78 -16.31
C TRP A 235 -11.00 3.92 -16.79
N GLU A 236 -11.35 4.54 -17.91
CA GLU A 236 -10.54 5.55 -18.62
C GLU A 236 -10.29 6.84 -17.82
N ASP A 237 -11.18 7.19 -16.86
CA ASP A 237 -11.08 8.43 -16.08
C ASP A 237 -10.20 8.36 -14.82
N TYR A 238 -9.82 7.15 -14.36
CA TYR A 238 -9.07 6.99 -13.11
C TYR A 238 -7.55 7.13 -13.26
N ALA A 239 -7.01 7.02 -14.48
CA ALA A 239 -5.57 7.06 -14.73
C ALA A 239 -4.96 8.47 -14.63
N VAL A 240 -5.78 9.53 -14.71
CA VAL A 240 -5.32 10.93 -14.75
C VAL A 240 -5.18 11.53 -13.35
N GLY A 241 -5.96 11.08 -12.36
CA GLY A 241 -6.04 11.72 -11.04
C GLY A 241 -4.89 11.43 -10.06
N ILE A 242 -4.12 10.35 -10.26
CA ILE A 242 -3.02 9.95 -9.34
C ILE A 242 -1.67 10.53 -9.79
N GLY A 243 -1.56 11.02 -11.02
CA GLY A 243 -0.33 11.63 -11.57
C GLY A 243 -0.23 13.15 -11.44
N ALA A 244 -1.34 13.85 -11.17
CA ALA A 244 -1.35 15.31 -11.10
C ALA A 244 -0.83 15.89 -9.78
N ASP A 245 -0.76 15.09 -8.72
CA ASP A 245 -0.28 15.52 -7.39
C ASP A 245 1.24 15.24 -7.18
N GLN A 246 1.94 14.80 -8.23
CA GLN A 246 3.40 14.67 -8.24
C GLN A 246 4.14 15.85 -8.90
N SER A 247 3.44 16.90 -9.33
CA SER A 247 4.07 18.15 -9.75
C SER A 247 3.96 19.20 -8.64
N VAL A 248 4.91 19.12 -7.71
CA VAL A 248 5.49 20.32 -7.08
C VAL A 248 6.33 21.05 -8.12
#